data_AF-A0A9E3I0N7-F1
#
_entry.id   AF-A0A9E3I0N7-F1
#
_cell.length_a   1.000
_cell.length_b   1.000
_cell.length_c   1.000
_cell.angle_alpha   90.00
_cell.angle_beta   90.00
_cell.angle_gamma   90.00
#
_symmetry.space_group_name_H-M   'P 1'
#
loop_
_entity.id
_entity.type
_entity.pdbx_description
1 polymer ?
#
loop_
_entity_poly.entity_id
_entity_poly.type
_entity_poly.pdbx_seq_one_letter_code
_entity_poly.pdbx_strand_id
1 'polypeptide(L)'
;MSKRTAQIKDCLEALYARYNRREFIGSDPLQFVYEYSNPADMEVVAFLAADLAYGRVQQIQKSLADLLGRMGKSPYAFVRNFGKADRRSLTGFKHRFTTGRDISDLLQLLRNVFEQSGSIEKHFLLGYNKDDENILPALTKFCDTLSAMYAREHNGQISRGLKYLLTSPTGGSVCKRLNLFLRWMVRDDDVDTGLWKSVDKTKLIVPVDVHMARLCRILGFHDRKTVSLSTAIKITKSFTEIEPNDPVKYDFALTRVGIVEDCDGNYRPSCRKCELSGFCSK
;
A
#
# COMPACT_ATOMS: atom_id res chain seq x y z
N MET A 1 17.53 -15.39 18.85
CA MET A 1 16.06 -15.41 18.62
C MET A 1 15.38 -16.17 19.75
N SER A 2 14.30 -15.65 20.34
CA SER A 2 13.60 -16.33 21.45
C SER A 2 12.82 -17.57 20.96
N LYS A 3 12.47 -18.51 21.86
CA LYS A 3 11.62 -19.67 21.51
C LYS A 3 10.28 -19.24 20.90
N ARG A 4 9.66 -18.18 21.46
CA ARG A 4 8.40 -17.63 20.93
C ARG A 4 8.59 -17.04 19.54
N THR A 5 9.67 -16.28 19.32
CA THR A 5 9.97 -15.69 18.00
C THR A 5 10.19 -16.77 16.95
N ALA A 6 10.88 -17.87 17.29
CA ALA A 6 11.06 -19.00 16.40
C ALA A 6 9.73 -19.66 16.02
N GLN A 7 8.83 -19.90 16.99
CA GLN A 7 7.50 -20.45 16.71
C GLN A 7 6.66 -19.53 15.82
N ILE A 8 6.73 -18.22 16.04
CA ILE A 8 6.04 -17.25 15.18
C ILE A 8 6.63 -17.29 13.76
N LYS A 9 7.97 -17.37 13.63
CA LYS A 9 8.64 -17.51 12.35
C LYS A 9 8.13 -18.73 11.58
N ASP A 10 8.13 -19.91 12.20
CA ASP A 10 7.67 -21.15 11.56
C ASP A 10 6.22 -21.02 11.05
N CYS A 11 5.34 -20.41 11.86
CA CYS A 11 3.98 -20.12 11.45
C CYS A 11 3.91 -19.16 10.25
N LEU A 12 4.67 -18.08 10.28
CA LEU A 12 4.69 -17.07 9.21
C LEU A 12 5.26 -17.64 7.90
N GLU A 13 6.29 -18.47 7.96
CA GLU A 13 6.86 -19.16 6.80
C GLU A 13 5.88 -20.17 6.20
N ALA A 14 5.14 -20.91 7.03
CA ALA A 14 4.08 -21.81 6.55
C ALA A 14 2.96 -21.03 5.81
N LEU A 15 2.53 -19.90 6.37
CA LEU A 15 1.56 -19.02 5.72
C LEU A 15 2.12 -18.44 4.42
N TYR A 16 3.39 -18.01 4.41
CA TYR A 16 4.06 -17.48 3.21
C TYR A 16 4.13 -18.53 2.10
N ALA A 17 4.58 -19.76 2.39
CA ALA A 17 4.64 -20.85 1.42
C ALA A 17 3.26 -21.24 0.84
N ARG A 18 2.21 -21.08 1.64
CA ARG A 18 0.82 -21.36 1.24
C ARG A 18 0.24 -20.24 0.37
N TYR A 19 0.37 -18.99 0.80
CA TYR A 19 -0.39 -17.88 0.23
C TYR A 19 0.40 -16.95 -0.68
N ASN A 20 1.74 -16.94 -0.64
CA ASN A 20 2.55 -16.05 -1.48
C ASN A 20 2.61 -16.55 -2.93
N ARG A 21 1.47 -16.51 -3.62
CA ARG A 21 1.29 -17.02 -4.98
C ARG A 21 0.28 -16.14 -5.72
N ARG A 22 0.48 -15.95 -7.03
CA ARG A 22 -0.37 -15.09 -7.87
C ARG A 22 -1.85 -15.48 -7.86
N GLU A 23 -2.16 -16.75 -7.67
CA GLU A 23 -3.54 -17.25 -7.59
C GLU A 23 -4.35 -16.61 -6.44
N PHE A 24 -3.70 -16.14 -5.38
CA PHE A 24 -4.37 -15.49 -4.24
C PHE A 24 -4.52 -13.96 -4.40
N ILE A 25 -4.02 -13.38 -5.50
CA ILE A 25 -4.09 -11.92 -5.75
C ILE A 25 -5.52 -11.48 -6.12
N GLY A 26 -6.43 -12.38 -6.47
CA GLY A 26 -7.78 -12.03 -6.94
C GLY A 26 -8.62 -11.12 -6.02
N SER A 27 -8.29 -11.03 -4.72
CA SER A 27 -8.93 -10.09 -3.77
C SER A 27 -8.14 -8.79 -3.53
N ASP A 28 -6.93 -8.70 -4.08
CA ASP A 28 -5.99 -7.61 -3.90
C ASP A 28 -6.00 -6.66 -5.12
N PRO A 29 -6.00 -5.33 -4.93
CA PRO A 29 -5.94 -4.37 -6.04
C PRO A 29 -4.70 -4.52 -6.93
N LEU A 30 -3.63 -5.17 -6.44
CA LEU A 30 -2.43 -5.45 -7.22
C LEU A 30 -2.70 -6.22 -8.51
N GLN A 31 -3.82 -6.97 -8.60
CA GLN A 31 -4.20 -7.68 -9.84
C GLN A 31 -4.25 -6.76 -11.06
N PHE A 32 -4.71 -5.51 -10.90
CA PHE A 32 -4.83 -4.55 -11.99
C PHE A 32 -3.48 -4.11 -12.52
N VAL A 33 -2.43 -4.14 -11.69
CA VAL A 33 -1.06 -3.80 -12.12
C VAL A 33 -0.54 -4.84 -13.12
N TYR A 34 -0.87 -6.11 -12.90
CA TYR A 34 -0.46 -7.22 -13.76
C TYR A 34 -1.20 -7.29 -15.10
N GLU A 35 -2.21 -6.44 -15.33
CA GLU A 35 -2.82 -6.26 -16.65
C GLU A 35 -1.92 -5.50 -17.62
N TYR A 36 -0.84 -4.88 -17.12
CA TYR A 36 0.08 -4.06 -17.89
C TYR A 36 1.49 -4.67 -17.90
N SER A 37 2.16 -4.59 -19.05
CA SER A 37 3.55 -5.03 -19.21
C SER A 37 4.55 -3.88 -19.26
N ASN A 38 4.09 -2.64 -19.48
CA ASN A 38 4.93 -1.45 -19.49
C ASN A 38 5.18 -0.97 -18.05
N PRO A 39 6.43 -0.90 -17.58
CA PRO A 39 6.81 -0.35 -16.27
C PRO A 39 6.13 0.97 -15.91
N ALA A 40 6.05 1.90 -16.85
CA ALA A 40 5.49 3.22 -16.57
C ALA A 40 3.97 3.16 -16.32
N ASP A 41 3.26 2.29 -17.03
CA ASP A 41 1.83 2.04 -16.80
C ASP A 41 1.62 1.32 -15.46
N MET A 42 2.43 0.29 -15.17
CA MET A 42 2.39 -0.44 -13.90
C MET A 42 2.58 0.49 -12.69
N GLU A 43 3.51 1.44 -12.77
CA GLU A 43 3.78 2.41 -11.71
C GLU A 43 2.56 3.30 -11.40
N VAL A 44 1.91 3.83 -12.45
CA VAL A 44 0.68 4.64 -12.33
C VAL A 44 -0.46 3.81 -11.74
N VAL A 45 -0.66 2.61 -12.28
CA VAL A 45 -1.77 1.72 -11.86
C VAL A 45 -1.57 1.29 -10.41
N ALA A 46 -0.36 0.94 -10.01
CA ALA A 46 -0.05 0.56 -8.64
C ALA A 46 -0.32 1.71 -7.66
N PHE A 47 0.07 2.94 -8.02
CA PHE A 47 -0.17 4.11 -7.19
C PHE A 47 -1.68 4.35 -6.98
N LEU A 48 -2.46 4.34 -8.07
CA LEU A 48 -3.91 4.55 -8.02
C LEU A 48 -4.64 3.39 -7.33
N ALA A 49 -4.21 2.14 -7.57
CA ALA A 49 -4.75 0.95 -6.93
C ALA A 49 -4.57 0.98 -5.41
N ALA A 50 -3.37 1.37 -4.96
CA ALA A 50 -3.08 1.51 -3.54
C ALA A 50 -3.88 2.66 -2.91
N ASP A 51 -3.99 3.79 -3.59
CA ASP A 51 -4.71 4.97 -3.10
C ASP A 51 -6.22 4.72 -2.99
N LEU A 52 -6.79 3.88 -3.86
CA LEU A 52 -8.18 3.43 -3.77
C LEU A 52 -8.38 2.17 -2.93
N ALA A 53 -7.34 1.63 -2.28
CA ALA A 53 -7.40 0.39 -1.49
C ALA A 53 -8.07 0.56 -0.11
N TYR A 54 -9.29 1.09 -0.08
CA TYR A 54 -10.10 1.26 1.12
C TYR A 54 -11.60 1.02 0.87
N GLY A 55 -12.28 0.42 1.85
CA GLY A 55 -13.67 -0.05 1.66
C GLY A 55 -13.76 -1.53 1.30
N ARG A 56 -14.88 -1.95 0.71
CA ARG A 56 -15.11 -3.36 0.37
C ARG A 56 -14.37 -3.73 -0.91
N VAL A 57 -13.74 -4.92 -0.94
CA VAL A 57 -12.95 -5.43 -2.07
C VAL A 57 -13.68 -5.28 -3.41
N GLN A 58 -14.92 -5.76 -3.51
CA GLN A 58 -15.73 -5.66 -4.73
C GLN A 58 -15.93 -4.21 -5.21
N GLN A 59 -16.08 -3.26 -4.28
CA GLN A 59 -16.23 -1.84 -4.61
C GLN A 59 -14.90 -1.24 -5.09
N ILE A 60 -13.78 -1.63 -4.48
CA ILE A 60 -12.44 -1.23 -4.91
C ILE A 60 -12.20 -1.71 -6.35
N GLN A 61 -12.43 -2.99 -6.62
CA GLN A 61 -12.27 -3.58 -7.94
C GLN A 61 -13.14 -2.90 -9.00
N LYS A 62 -14.44 -2.69 -8.70
CA LYS A 62 -15.34 -1.97 -9.61
C LYS A 62 -14.85 -0.56 -9.92
N SER A 63 -14.30 0.13 -8.91
CA SER A 63 -13.83 1.51 -9.09
C SER A 63 -12.53 1.56 -9.89
N LEU A 64 -11.62 0.61 -9.68
CA LEU A 64 -10.40 0.51 -10.47
C LEU A 64 -10.69 0.14 -11.92
N ALA A 65 -11.58 -0.81 -12.16
CA ALA A 65 -12.02 -1.15 -13.51
C ALA A 65 -12.65 0.06 -14.25
N ASP A 66 -13.52 0.84 -13.58
CA ASP A 66 -14.10 2.07 -14.14
C ASP A 66 -13.01 3.13 -14.41
N LEU A 67 -12.13 3.39 -13.44
CA LEU A 67 -11.07 4.38 -13.59
C LEU A 67 -10.11 4.03 -14.74
N LEU A 68 -9.59 2.80 -14.76
CA LEU A 68 -8.67 2.34 -15.78
C LEU A 68 -9.34 2.26 -17.16
N GLY A 69 -10.63 1.88 -17.21
CA GLY A 69 -11.43 1.93 -18.44
C GLY A 69 -11.52 3.33 -19.03
N ARG A 70 -11.60 4.38 -18.19
CA ARG A 70 -11.56 5.79 -18.64
C ARG A 70 -10.18 6.23 -19.11
N MET A 71 -9.11 5.68 -18.52
CA MET A 71 -7.72 5.99 -18.89
C MET A 71 -7.29 5.30 -20.20
N GLY A 72 -7.99 4.24 -20.59
CA GLY A 72 -7.70 3.48 -21.81
C GLY A 72 -6.48 2.57 -21.64
N LYS A 73 -5.82 2.25 -22.76
CA LYS A 73 -4.79 1.19 -22.79
C LYS A 73 -3.46 1.55 -22.11
N SER A 74 -3.15 2.84 -21.96
CA SER A 74 -1.92 3.29 -21.31
C SER A 74 -2.22 4.38 -20.29
N PRO A 75 -2.40 4.00 -19.01
CA PRO A 75 -2.52 4.92 -17.89
C PRO A 75 -1.38 5.95 -17.82
N TYR A 76 -0.14 5.57 -18.13
CA TYR A 76 0.98 6.49 -18.21
C TYR A 76 0.80 7.54 -19.29
N ALA A 77 0.46 7.13 -20.52
CA ALA A 77 0.22 8.09 -21.62
C ALA A 77 -0.97 9.01 -21.32
N PHE A 78 -2.02 8.49 -20.68
CA PHE A 78 -3.16 9.28 -20.20
C PHE A 78 -2.72 10.36 -19.22
N VAL A 79 -1.87 10.02 -18.23
CA VAL A 79 -1.35 10.99 -17.26
C VAL A 79 -0.41 12.01 -17.92
N ARG A 80 0.51 11.56 -18.77
CA ARG A 80 1.46 12.44 -19.47
C ARG A 80 0.78 13.51 -20.31
N ASN A 81 -0.36 13.18 -20.91
CA ASN A 81 -1.14 14.09 -21.75
C ASN A 81 -2.34 14.70 -21.02
N PHE A 82 -2.47 14.49 -19.70
CA PHE A 82 -3.66 14.86 -18.95
C PHE A 82 -3.97 16.35 -19.08
N GLY A 83 -5.18 16.65 -19.55
CA GLY A 83 -5.66 18.02 -19.76
C GLY A 83 -7.15 18.17 -19.49
N LYS A 84 -7.73 19.25 -20.05
CA LYS A 84 -9.14 19.62 -19.82
C LYS A 84 -10.13 18.56 -20.30
N ALA A 85 -9.85 17.90 -21.43
CA ALA A 85 -10.73 16.86 -21.98
C ALA A 85 -10.72 15.60 -21.08
N ASP A 86 -9.54 15.17 -20.64
CA ASP A 86 -9.36 14.02 -19.75
C ASP A 86 -10.01 14.27 -18.38
N ARG A 87 -9.85 15.50 -17.85
CA ARG A 87 -10.55 15.93 -16.64
C ARG A 87 -12.07 15.82 -16.76
N ARG A 88 -12.63 16.14 -17.94
CA ARG A 88 -14.08 15.96 -18.20
C ARG A 88 -14.46 14.48 -18.27
N SER A 89 -13.60 13.62 -18.84
CA SER A 89 -13.86 12.17 -18.92
C SER A 89 -13.99 11.49 -17.54
N LEU A 90 -13.39 12.09 -16.50
CA LEU A 90 -13.50 11.62 -15.11
C LEU A 90 -14.75 12.14 -14.39
N THR A 91 -15.60 12.93 -15.05
CA THR A 91 -16.86 13.40 -14.46
C THR A 91 -17.76 12.22 -14.12
N GLY A 92 -18.34 12.24 -12.92
CA GLY A 92 -19.20 11.16 -12.42
C GLY A 92 -18.44 9.98 -11.80
N PHE A 93 -17.11 9.90 -11.94
CA PHE A 93 -16.32 8.91 -11.21
C PHE A 93 -16.47 9.12 -9.69
N LYS A 94 -16.70 8.04 -8.96
CA LYS A 94 -16.81 8.05 -7.50
C LYS A 94 -16.41 6.71 -6.89
N HIS A 95 -15.44 6.76 -5.98
CA HIS A 95 -15.11 5.67 -5.09
C HIS A 95 -15.34 6.11 -3.65
N ARG A 96 -16.41 5.62 -3.01
CA ARG A 96 -16.83 6.04 -1.65
C ARG A 96 -17.01 7.56 -1.59
N PHE A 97 -16.03 8.29 -1.07
CA PHE A 97 -16.01 9.75 -1.01
C PHE A 97 -14.91 10.39 -1.89
N THR A 98 -14.00 9.60 -2.46
CA THR A 98 -13.11 10.07 -3.52
C THR A 98 -13.92 10.28 -4.79
N THR A 99 -13.77 11.45 -5.40
CA THR A 99 -14.49 11.86 -6.61
C THR A 99 -13.55 11.94 -7.81
N GLY A 100 -14.12 12.01 -9.02
CA GLY A 100 -13.36 12.27 -10.24
C GLY A 100 -12.57 13.57 -10.21
N ARG A 101 -13.01 14.57 -9.42
CA ARG A 101 -12.25 15.81 -9.21
C ARG A 101 -10.97 15.54 -8.43
N ASP A 102 -11.06 14.78 -7.35
CA ASP A 102 -9.90 14.45 -6.50
C ASP A 102 -8.87 13.62 -7.28
N ILE A 103 -9.33 12.66 -8.09
CA ILE A 103 -8.45 11.90 -8.99
C ILE A 103 -7.85 12.83 -10.05
N SER A 104 -8.63 13.72 -10.65
CA SER A 104 -8.09 14.67 -11.64
C SER A 104 -6.97 15.54 -11.07
N ASP A 105 -7.13 16.02 -9.83
CA ASP A 105 -6.11 16.80 -9.14
C ASP A 105 -4.85 15.96 -8.89
N LEU A 106 -5.01 14.70 -8.49
CA LEU A 106 -3.88 13.77 -8.34
C LEU A 106 -3.17 13.47 -9.67
N LEU A 107 -3.91 13.20 -10.75
CA LEU A 107 -3.31 12.91 -12.06
C LEU A 107 -2.55 14.11 -12.62
N GLN A 108 -3.05 15.34 -12.39
CA GLN A 108 -2.31 16.56 -12.74
C GLN A 108 -0.97 16.65 -11.98
N LEU A 109 -0.93 16.26 -10.70
CA LEU A 109 0.32 16.22 -9.94
C LEU A 109 1.26 15.12 -10.44
N LEU A 110 0.74 13.92 -10.75
CA LEU A 110 1.55 12.85 -11.33
C LEU A 110 2.14 13.25 -12.70
N ARG A 111 1.39 14.02 -13.50
CA ARG A 111 1.93 14.60 -14.73
C ARG A 111 3.13 15.49 -14.43
N ASN A 112 3.02 16.40 -13.45
CA ASN A 112 4.12 17.28 -13.03
C ASN A 112 5.32 16.47 -12.50
N VAL A 113 5.07 15.39 -11.76
CA VAL A 113 6.11 14.43 -11.32
C VAL A 113 6.86 13.84 -12.51
N PHE A 114 6.14 13.37 -13.53
CA PHE A 114 6.77 12.82 -14.72
C PHE A 114 7.53 13.86 -15.53
N GLU A 115 7.06 15.11 -15.59
CA GLU A 115 7.78 16.20 -16.25
C GLU A 115 9.08 16.58 -15.53
N GLN A 116 9.09 16.53 -14.19
CA GLN A 116 10.25 16.93 -13.38
C GLN A 116 11.26 15.82 -13.13
N SER A 117 10.79 14.59 -12.92
CA SER A 117 11.60 13.47 -12.43
C SER A 117 11.58 12.24 -13.35
N GLY A 118 10.65 12.17 -14.30
CA GLY A 118 10.54 11.07 -15.27
C GLY A 118 9.78 9.84 -14.77
N SER A 119 9.78 9.55 -13.46
CA SER A 119 8.99 8.47 -12.84
C SER A 119 8.60 8.81 -11.40
N ILE A 120 7.67 8.05 -10.81
CA ILE A 120 7.30 8.19 -9.40
C ILE A 120 8.49 7.75 -8.52
N GLU A 121 9.21 6.68 -8.88
CA GLU A 121 10.44 6.24 -8.19
C GLU A 121 11.46 7.37 -8.08
N LYS A 122 11.81 8.00 -9.21
CA LYS A 122 12.81 9.07 -9.26
C LYS A 122 12.39 10.27 -8.44
N HIS A 123 11.09 10.57 -8.38
CA HIS A 123 10.59 11.64 -7.55
C HIS A 123 10.64 11.30 -6.06
N PHE A 124 10.28 10.07 -5.69
CA PHE A 124 10.41 9.57 -4.32
C PHE A 124 11.86 9.60 -3.84
N LEU A 125 12.81 9.26 -4.72
CA LEU A 125 14.25 9.27 -4.41
C LEU A 125 14.81 10.66 -4.08
N LEU A 126 14.13 11.75 -4.44
CA LEU A 126 14.54 13.12 -4.04
C LEU A 126 14.52 13.33 -2.51
N GLY A 127 13.74 12.52 -1.79
CA GLY A 127 13.69 12.52 -0.33
C GLY A 127 14.32 11.30 0.32
N TYR A 128 14.82 10.34 -0.46
CA TYR A 128 15.33 9.08 0.05
C TYR A 128 16.80 9.21 0.47
N ASN A 129 17.09 8.86 1.73
CA ASN A 129 18.45 8.73 2.23
C ASN A 129 18.68 7.30 2.76
N LYS A 130 19.76 6.67 2.29
CA LYS A 130 20.18 5.33 2.73
C LYS A 130 20.52 5.26 4.23
N ASP A 131 20.88 6.39 4.82
CA ASP A 131 21.27 6.47 6.23
C ASP A 131 20.05 6.64 7.17
N ASP A 132 18.85 6.88 6.62
CA ASP A 132 17.61 6.93 7.42
C ASP A 132 17.23 5.55 7.94
N GLU A 133 16.65 5.47 9.15
CA GLU A 133 16.21 4.20 9.76
C GLU A 133 15.19 3.46 8.87
N ASN A 134 14.31 4.18 8.19
CA ASN A 134 13.22 3.64 7.37
C ASN A 134 12.77 4.67 6.32
N ILE A 135 11.79 4.30 5.49
CA ILE A 135 11.30 5.14 4.38
C ILE A 135 10.46 6.37 4.79
N LEU A 136 10.15 6.58 6.07
CA LEU A 136 9.19 7.60 6.50
C LEU A 136 9.64 9.05 6.18
N PRO A 137 10.92 9.43 6.31
CA PRO A 137 11.38 10.75 5.87
C PRO A 137 11.17 10.97 4.37
N ALA A 138 11.52 9.99 3.55
CA ALA A 138 11.32 10.02 2.10
C ALA A 138 9.84 10.12 1.73
N LEU A 139 8.99 9.32 2.38
CA LEU A 139 7.55 9.35 2.18
C LEU A 139 6.92 10.68 2.60
N THR A 140 7.41 11.28 3.69
CA THR A 140 6.99 12.61 4.12
C THR A 140 7.35 13.66 3.07
N LYS A 141 8.60 13.65 2.60
CA LYS A 141 9.07 14.56 1.55
C LYS A 141 8.26 14.39 0.25
N PHE A 142 7.97 13.16 -0.14
CA PHE A 142 7.13 12.86 -1.30
C PHE A 142 5.72 13.48 -1.17
N CYS A 143 5.04 13.27 -0.04
CA CYS A 143 3.71 13.87 0.19
C CYS A 143 3.76 15.40 0.26
N ASP A 144 4.77 15.97 0.92
CA ASP A 144 4.91 17.41 1.11
C ASP A 144 5.22 18.12 -0.20
N THR A 145 6.06 17.53 -1.06
CA THR A 145 6.37 18.09 -2.39
C THR A 145 5.15 18.11 -3.29
N LEU A 146 4.37 17.03 -3.36
CA LEU A 146 3.11 16.99 -4.10
C LEU A 146 2.08 17.99 -3.56
N SER A 147 1.96 18.08 -2.24
CA SER A 147 1.09 19.04 -1.56
C SER A 147 1.49 20.48 -1.86
N ALA A 148 2.78 20.79 -1.87
CA ALA A 148 3.31 22.10 -2.20
C ALA A 148 3.10 22.44 -3.70
N MET A 149 3.29 21.47 -4.60
CA MET A 149 2.97 21.66 -6.03
C MET A 149 1.51 22.07 -6.21
N TYR A 150 0.59 21.35 -5.58
CA TYR A 150 -0.84 21.67 -5.65
C TYR A 150 -1.13 23.05 -5.07
N ALA A 151 -0.61 23.35 -3.88
CA ALA A 151 -0.87 24.61 -3.18
C ALA A 151 -0.41 25.84 -3.98
N ARG A 152 0.71 25.76 -4.72
CA ARG A 152 1.20 26.86 -5.58
C ARG A 152 0.19 27.25 -6.66
N GLU A 153 -0.55 26.29 -7.20
CA GLU A 153 -1.57 26.52 -8.23
C GLU A 153 -2.95 26.87 -7.64
N HIS A 154 -3.11 26.75 -6.31
CA HIS A 154 -4.40 26.87 -5.62
C HIS A 154 -4.33 27.81 -4.41
N ASN A 155 -3.62 28.94 -4.53
CA ASN A 155 -3.55 30.01 -3.53
C ASN A 155 -3.16 29.51 -2.11
N GLY A 156 -2.23 28.57 -2.03
CA GLY A 156 -1.76 28.00 -0.77
C GLY A 156 -2.69 26.94 -0.15
N GLN A 157 -3.80 26.59 -0.80
CA GLN A 157 -4.78 25.64 -0.26
C GLN A 157 -4.61 24.24 -0.85
N ILE A 158 -4.86 23.23 -0.03
CA ILE A 158 -4.89 21.82 -0.44
C ILE A 158 -6.32 21.30 -0.25
N SER A 159 -6.89 20.70 -1.29
CA SER A 159 -8.26 20.17 -1.23
C SER A 159 -8.38 19.03 -0.21
N ARG A 160 -9.57 18.86 0.37
CA ARG A 160 -9.83 17.79 1.35
C ARG A 160 -9.62 16.41 0.75
N GLY A 161 -10.04 16.21 -0.51
CA GLY A 161 -9.85 14.96 -1.22
C GLY A 161 -8.37 14.65 -1.44
N LEU A 162 -7.58 15.64 -1.88
CA LEU A 162 -6.15 15.44 -2.06
C LEU A 162 -5.41 15.16 -0.74
N LYS A 163 -5.76 15.86 0.36
CA LYS A 163 -5.24 15.53 1.70
C LYS A 163 -5.55 14.10 2.12
N TYR A 164 -6.72 13.60 1.72
CA TYR A 164 -7.07 12.22 1.97
C TYR A 164 -6.21 11.27 1.14
N LEU A 165 -6.07 11.49 -0.17
CA LEU A 165 -5.27 10.65 -1.06
C LEU A 165 -3.78 10.64 -0.66
N LEU A 166 -3.20 11.82 -0.43
CA LEU A 166 -1.79 12.03 -0.05
C LEU A 166 -1.62 12.12 1.47
N THR A 167 -2.03 11.09 2.19
CA THR A 167 -1.89 11.10 3.66
C THR A 167 -0.41 11.00 4.06
N SER A 168 0.15 12.06 4.64
CA SER A 168 1.55 12.14 5.09
C SER A 168 1.78 11.52 6.49
N PRO A 169 2.95 10.91 6.75
CA PRO A 169 3.33 10.40 8.08
C PRO A 169 3.31 11.45 9.18
N THR A 170 3.58 12.73 8.86
CA THR A 170 3.60 13.84 9.82
C THR A 170 2.28 14.01 10.58
N GLY A 171 1.15 13.61 9.99
CA GLY A 171 -0.16 13.62 10.65
C GLY A 171 -0.40 12.46 11.64
N GLY A 172 0.59 11.61 11.91
CA GLY A 172 0.46 10.43 12.76
C GLY A 172 -0.30 9.26 12.12
N SER A 173 -0.70 9.40 10.85
CA SER A 173 -1.37 8.36 10.08
C SER A 173 -0.44 7.17 9.84
N VAL A 174 -1.00 5.96 9.89
CA VAL A 174 -0.30 4.72 9.53
C VAL A 174 0.14 4.67 8.08
N CYS A 175 -0.39 5.56 7.22
CA CYS A 175 -0.05 5.65 5.79
C CYS A 175 -0.17 4.32 5.03
N LYS A 176 -1.08 3.44 5.46
CA LYS A 176 -1.26 2.07 4.95
C LYS A 176 -1.26 1.98 3.44
N ARG A 177 -1.94 2.91 2.76
CA ARG A 177 -2.06 2.92 1.29
C ARG A 177 -0.72 3.19 0.60
N LEU A 178 0.02 4.18 1.06
CA LEU A 178 1.35 4.47 0.49
C LEU A 178 2.39 3.40 0.88
N ASN A 179 2.32 2.85 2.09
CA ASN A 179 3.15 1.71 2.47
C ASN A 179 2.86 0.47 1.62
N LEU A 180 1.59 0.25 1.25
CA LEU A 180 1.18 -0.85 0.37
C LEU A 180 1.72 -0.65 -1.04
N PHE A 181 1.62 0.58 -1.58
CA PHE A 181 2.24 0.95 -2.86
C PHE A 181 3.75 0.68 -2.84
N LEU A 182 4.46 1.17 -1.82
CA LEU A 182 5.91 0.98 -1.69
C LEU A 182 6.27 -0.51 -1.57
N ARG A 183 5.49 -1.31 -0.83
CA ARG A 183 5.69 -2.75 -0.76
C ARG A 183 5.65 -3.38 -2.15
N TRP A 184 4.59 -3.10 -2.92
CA TRP A 184 4.41 -3.65 -4.28
C TRP A 184 5.53 -3.26 -5.23
N MET A 185 6.03 -2.04 -5.13
CA MET A 185 7.05 -1.53 -6.04
C MET A 185 8.45 -2.00 -5.66
N VAL A 186 8.78 -2.07 -4.37
CA VAL A 186 10.15 -2.31 -3.91
C VAL A 186 10.44 -3.80 -3.68
N ARG A 187 9.46 -4.58 -3.20
CA ARG A 187 9.66 -6.02 -3.03
C ARG A 187 9.47 -6.76 -4.33
N ASP A 188 10.31 -7.78 -4.51
CA ASP A 188 10.37 -8.64 -5.68
C ASP A 188 10.21 -10.09 -5.20
N ASP A 189 9.00 -10.64 -5.39
CA ASP A 189 8.66 -12.03 -5.07
C ASP A 189 7.51 -12.54 -5.96
N ASP A 190 6.90 -13.67 -5.64
CA ASP A 190 5.81 -14.25 -6.46
C ASP A 190 4.56 -13.34 -6.54
N VAL A 191 4.43 -12.35 -5.66
CA VAL A 191 3.26 -11.48 -5.54
C VAL A 191 3.59 -10.03 -5.86
N ASP A 192 4.63 -9.44 -5.26
CA ASP A 192 5.01 -8.05 -5.43
C ASP A 192 5.81 -7.86 -6.75
N THR A 193 5.71 -6.69 -7.38
CA THR A 193 6.23 -6.48 -8.76
C THR A 193 7.73 -6.27 -8.86
N GLY A 194 8.36 -5.80 -7.78
CA GLY A 194 9.78 -5.49 -7.73
C GLY A 194 10.23 -4.41 -8.70
N LEU A 195 9.34 -3.52 -9.17
CA LEU A 195 9.65 -2.55 -10.21
C LEU A 195 10.75 -1.55 -9.81
N TRP A 196 10.73 -1.09 -8.56
CA TRP A 196 11.70 -0.13 -8.03
C TRP A 196 12.93 -0.88 -7.52
N LYS A 197 14.11 -0.52 -8.06
CA LYS A 197 15.38 -1.17 -7.70
C LYS A 197 16.28 -0.30 -6.83
N SER A 198 15.91 0.97 -6.62
CA SER A 198 16.77 1.96 -5.96
C SER A 198 16.45 2.17 -4.48
N VAL A 199 15.36 1.59 -3.99
CA VAL A 199 14.92 1.68 -2.58
C VAL A 199 15.20 0.36 -1.89
N ASP A 200 15.78 0.44 -0.68
CA ASP A 200 16.10 -0.74 0.11
C ASP A 200 14.83 -1.31 0.76
N LYS A 201 14.48 -2.55 0.45
CA LYS A 201 13.30 -3.22 1.01
C LYS A 201 13.38 -3.39 2.53
N THR A 202 14.57 -3.41 3.12
CA THR A 202 14.76 -3.49 4.59
C THR A 202 14.23 -2.25 5.32
N LYS A 203 14.02 -1.14 4.61
CA LYS A 203 13.54 0.13 5.17
C LYS A 203 12.02 0.31 5.09
N LEU A 204 11.31 -0.64 4.48
CA LEU A 204 9.86 -0.56 4.31
C LEU A 204 9.11 -0.66 5.64
N ILE A 205 7.93 -0.05 5.68
CA ILE A 205 7.00 -0.12 6.81
C ILE A 205 5.82 -1.01 6.42
N VAL A 206 5.40 -1.89 7.33
CA VAL A 206 4.24 -2.78 7.10
C VAL A 206 2.97 -1.96 6.83
N PRO A 207 2.21 -2.24 5.77
CA PRO A 207 0.94 -1.57 5.49
C PRO A 207 -0.18 -2.09 6.41
N VAL A 208 -0.26 -1.52 7.62
CA VAL A 208 -1.19 -2.00 8.65
C VAL A 208 -2.65 -1.58 8.36
N ASP A 209 -3.46 -2.53 7.91
CA ASP A 209 -4.91 -2.42 7.88
C ASP A 209 -5.59 -3.12 9.08
N VAL A 210 -6.92 -3.24 9.05
CA VAL A 210 -7.69 -3.87 10.13
C VAL A 210 -7.40 -5.37 10.29
N HIS A 211 -7.09 -6.09 9.21
CA HIS A 211 -6.73 -7.50 9.26
C HIS A 211 -5.32 -7.65 9.82
N MET A 212 -4.36 -6.88 9.30
CA MET A 212 -2.98 -6.88 9.78
C MET A 212 -2.90 -6.53 11.25
N ALA A 213 -3.56 -5.45 11.69
CA ALA A 213 -3.61 -5.05 13.09
C ALA A 213 -4.17 -6.15 14.00
N ARG A 214 -5.24 -6.79 13.59
CA ARG A 214 -5.85 -7.88 14.37
C ARG A 214 -4.92 -9.09 14.49
N LEU A 215 -4.28 -9.49 13.39
CA LEU A 215 -3.41 -10.66 13.35
C LEU A 215 -2.09 -10.40 14.09
N CYS A 216 -1.51 -9.20 13.96
CA CYS A 216 -0.35 -8.79 14.75
C CYS A 216 -0.66 -8.72 16.25
N ARG A 217 -1.89 -8.38 16.64
CA ARG A 217 -2.32 -8.47 18.04
C ARG A 217 -2.38 -9.92 18.54
N ILE A 218 -2.87 -10.86 17.73
CA ILE A 218 -2.84 -12.30 18.05
C ILE A 218 -1.41 -12.80 18.22
N LEU A 219 -0.49 -12.38 17.34
CA LEU A 219 0.93 -12.72 17.46
C LEU A 219 1.62 -12.05 18.67
N GLY A 220 1.01 -11.03 19.25
CA GLY A 220 1.53 -10.29 20.40
C GLY A 220 2.50 -9.17 20.04
N PHE A 221 2.52 -8.69 18.79
CA PHE A 221 3.38 -7.57 18.36
C PHE A 221 2.90 -6.23 18.90
N HIS A 222 1.59 -6.09 19.17
CA HIS A 222 1.02 -4.93 19.85
C HIS A 222 -0.31 -5.29 20.54
N ASP A 223 -0.79 -4.38 21.37
CA ASP A 223 -2.00 -4.50 22.18
C ASP A 223 -2.95 -3.28 22.03
N ARG A 224 -2.57 -2.30 21.20
CA ARG A 224 -3.32 -1.04 21.03
C ARG A 224 -4.67 -1.25 20.35
N LYS A 225 -5.69 -0.53 20.84
CA LYS A 225 -7.05 -0.50 20.27
C LYS A 225 -7.12 0.26 18.94
N THR A 226 -6.41 1.38 18.84
CA THR A 226 -6.30 2.18 17.63
C THR A 226 -4.86 2.14 17.15
N VAL A 227 -4.67 1.84 15.86
CA VAL A 227 -3.33 1.78 15.26
C VAL A 227 -2.89 3.19 14.87
N SER A 228 -1.76 3.59 15.42
CA SER A 228 -1.02 4.80 15.06
C SER A 228 0.20 4.46 14.20
N LEU A 229 0.84 5.47 13.61
CA LEU A 229 2.14 5.29 12.97
C LEU A 229 3.17 4.60 13.88
N SER A 230 3.23 4.97 15.16
CA SER A 230 4.11 4.30 16.13
C SER A 230 3.80 2.82 16.34
N THR A 231 2.53 2.43 16.20
CA THR A 231 2.13 1.01 16.24
C THR A 231 2.61 0.28 14.98
N ALA A 232 2.51 0.89 13.80
CA ALA A 232 3.03 0.32 12.56
C ALA A 232 4.57 0.15 12.59
N ILE A 233 5.29 1.13 13.14
CA ILE A 233 6.75 1.02 13.35
C ILE A 233 7.07 -0.13 14.32
N LYS A 234 6.33 -0.26 15.44
CA LYS A 234 6.53 -1.36 16.38
C LYS A 234 6.29 -2.73 15.73
N ILE A 235 5.21 -2.88 14.97
CA ILE A 235 4.90 -4.10 14.22
C ILE A 235 6.04 -4.41 13.23
N THR A 236 6.50 -3.41 12.48
CA THR A 236 7.60 -3.57 11.52
C THR A 236 8.87 -4.06 12.23
N LYS A 237 9.23 -3.48 13.38
CA LYS A 237 10.38 -3.92 14.19
C LYS A 237 10.25 -5.39 14.63
N SER A 238 9.07 -5.83 15.05
CA SER A 238 8.83 -7.25 15.39
C SER A 238 9.02 -8.18 14.19
N PHE A 239 8.66 -7.75 12.98
CA PHE A 239 8.96 -8.52 11.78
C PHE A 239 10.44 -8.45 11.39
N THR A 240 11.13 -7.32 11.59
CA THR A 240 12.59 -7.21 11.40
C THR A 240 13.36 -8.20 12.28
N GLU A 241 12.91 -8.46 13.51
CA GLU A 241 13.52 -9.48 14.39
C GLU A 241 13.39 -10.92 13.83
N ILE A 242 12.43 -11.16 12.94
CA ILE A 242 12.13 -12.47 12.35
C ILE A 242 12.78 -12.62 10.96
N GLU A 243 12.64 -11.58 10.14
CA GLU A 243 13.18 -11.49 8.78
C GLU A 243 13.82 -10.10 8.56
N PRO A 244 15.09 -9.93 8.95
CA PRO A 244 15.75 -8.62 8.92
C PRO A 244 15.99 -8.10 7.49
N ASN A 245 16.06 -9.00 6.50
CA ASN A 245 16.30 -8.63 5.12
C ASN A 245 15.00 -8.24 4.38
N ASP A 246 13.84 -8.48 4.98
CA ASP A 246 12.54 -8.19 4.38
C ASP A 246 11.44 -8.08 5.45
N PRO A 247 11.38 -6.94 6.17
CA PRO A 247 10.49 -6.78 7.33
C PRO A 247 9.01 -6.71 6.98
N VAL A 248 8.66 -6.64 5.69
CA VAL A 248 7.27 -6.63 5.22
C VAL A 248 6.90 -7.92 4.45
N LYS A 249 7.79 -8.93 4.47
CA LYS A 249 7.64 -10.23 3.78
C LYS A 249 6.28 -10.87 3.95
N TYR A 250 5.79 -10.89 5.18
CA TYR A 250 4.61 -11.65 5.55
C TYR A 250 3.29 -10.90 5.34
N ASP A 251 3.32 -9.65 4.88
CA ASP A 251 2.14 -8.80 4.84
C ASP A 251 1.01 -9.40 4.00
N PHE A 252 1.32 -9.83 2.78
CA PHE A 252 0.35 -10.44 1.89
C PHE A 252 -0.20 -11.76 2.45
N ALA A 253 0.69 -12.67 2.84
CA ALA A 253 0.32 -14.01 3.27
C ALA A 253 -0.46 -14.01 4.59
N LEU A 254 -0.02 -13.23 5.59
CA LEU A 254 -0.67 -13.16 6.89
C LEU A 254 -2.09 -12.62 6.76
N THR A 255 -2.29 -11.55 6.00
CA THR A 255 -3.62 -10.94 5.82
C THR A 255 -4.63 -11.87 5.14
N ARG A 256 -4.19 -12.90 4.40
CA ARG A 256 -5.11 -13.89 3.80
C ARG A 256 -5.85 -14.71 4.84
N VAL A 257 -5.29 -14.93 6.02
CA VAL A 257 -6.03 -15.56 7.13
C VAL A 257 -7.26 -14.73 7.52
N GLY A 258 -7.15 -13.39 7.44
CA GLY A 258 -8.27 -12.50 7.71
C GLY A 258 -9.25 -12.32 6.55
N ILE A 259 -8.79 -12.47 5.31
CA ILE A 259 -9.56 -12.14 4.09
C ILE A 259 -10.19 -13.38 3.46
N VAL A 260 -9.44 -14.49 3.41
CA VAL A 260 -9.84 -15.76 2.77
C VAL A 260 -10.48 -16.70 3.80
N GLU A 261 -9.86 -16.82 4.97
CA GLU A 261 -10.31 -17.75 6.03
C GLU A 261 -11.28 -17.08 7.04
N ASP A 262 -11.69 -15.84 6.78
CA ASP A 262 -12.65 -15.06 7.59
C ASP A 262 -12.31 -15.01 9.09
N CYS A 263 -11.02 -14.90 9.43
CA CYS A 263 -10.59 -14.76 10.81
C CYS A 263 -11.10 -13.43 11.41
N ASP A 264 -12.03 -13.54 12.36
CA ASP A 264 -12.59 -12.39 13.08
C ASP A 264 -11.74 -11.97 14.29
N GLY A 265 -10.82 -12.82 14.72
CA GLY A 265 -9.91 -12.64 15.85
C GLY A 265 -10.33 -13.39 17.12
N ASN A 266 -11.45 -14.10 17.08
CA ASN A 266 -11.94 -14.93 18.19
C ASN A 266 -11.67 -16.40 17.88
N TYR A 267 -11.20 -17.15 18.87
CA TYR A 267 -10.99 -18.58 18.70
C TYR A 267 -12.33 -19.32 18.54
N ARG A 268 -12.41 -20.20 17.53
CA ARG A 268 -13.57 -21.07 17.26
C ARG A 268 -13.12 -22.52 17.09
N PRO A 269 -14.00 -23.53 17.26
CA PRO A 269 -13.63 -24.93 17.03
C PRO A 269 -13.05 -25.22 15.63
N SER A 270 -13.49 -24.49 14.60
CA SER A 270 -12.95 -24.58 13.24
C SER A 270 -11.48 -24.09 13.14
N CYS A 271 -11.03 -23.25 14.06
CA CYS A 271 -9.66 -22.72 14.08
C CYS A 271 -8.61 -23.75 14.47
N ARG A 272 -8.97 -24.97 14.89
CA ARG A 272 -7.99 -26.02 15.26
C ARG A 272 -6.97 -26.34 14.17
N LYS A 273 -7.33 -26.10 12.90
CA LYS A 273 -6.45 -26.30 11.73
C LYS A 273 -5.74 -25.01 11.28
N CYS A 274 -6.05 -23.86 11.90
CA CYS A 274 -5.42 -22.59 11.58
C CYS A 274 -3.99 -22.56 12.14
N GLU A 275 -3.05 -22.11 11.32
CA GLU A 275 -1.63 -21.98 11.63
C GLU A 275 -1.41 -21.04 12.84
N LEU A 276 -2.30 -20.07 13.05
CA LEU A 276 -2.25 -19.12 14.18
C LEU A 276 -2.87 -19.65 15.49
N SER A 277 -3.46 -20.84 15.49
CA SER A 277 -4.26 -21.35 16.62
C SER A 277 -3.48 -21.44 17.94
N GLY A 278 -2.16 -21.66 17.89
CA GLY A 278 -1.28 -21.69 19.04
C GLY A 278 -1.04 -20.32 19.70
N PHE A 279 -1.39 -19.22 19.02
CA PHE A 279 -1.22 -17.85 19.50
C PHE A 279 -2.55 -17.19 19.91
N CYS A 280 -3.69 -17.80 19.56
CA CYS A 280 -5.00 -17.27 19.93
C CYS A 280 -5.29 -17.48 21.42
N SER A 281 -5.86 -16.46 22.06
CA SER A 281 -6.51 -16.63 23.37
C SER A 281 -7.70 -17.57 23.22
N LYS A 282 -7.74 -18.62 24.03
CA LYS A 282 -8.83 -19.61 24.07
C LYS A 282 -9.93 -19.19 25.04
#